data_AF-L8I1Z4-F1
#
_entry.id   AF-L8I1Z4-F1
#
_cell.length_a   1.000
_cell.length_b   1.000
_cell.length_c   1.000
_cell.angle_alpha   90.00
_cell.angle_beta   90.00
_cell.angle_gamma   90.00
#
_symmetry.space_group_name_H-M   'P 1'
#
loop_
_entity.id
_entity.type
_entity.pdbx_description
1 polymer ?
#
loop_
_entity_poly.entity_id
_entity_poly.type
_entity_poly.pdbx_seq_one_letter_code
_entity_poly.pdbx_strand_id
1 'polypeptide(L)'
;MRACVPLTVAILCGLAWAGKRESCASRCNERFDRDAVCQCDRRCPQHGDCCEDYEQLCTAEENPKEPELFLELEEETEGAPASSLYLAPNSCQGRCLEAFDKHHSCHCNARCPEFGNCCEDFESLCGHEGFSHSSDAITKEELQSVSEKIYRADTNKARKEDIVLNSQNCISPSETRDQVDRCPEPLFTYVNEKLFSKPTYSAFLNLLNNYQRATGRGEHFTAQELAEQDTFLREIMKTAVMKELYGFLHQQNRYSSEQEFVSDLKNMWFGLYSRSKEERDSSGFEHVFSGEVKKGKVTGFHNWIRFYMQEKEGLVDYYSHIYDGPWDSYPDVLAMQFNWDGYYKEVGSAFIGSSPEFEFALYSLCFIARPGKVCQLSLGGHPLAIQTYTWNKSTYGNGKKYIATAYVVSSTH
;
A
#
# COMPACT_ATOMS: atom_id res chain seq x y z
N MET A 1 -25.70 -22.82 -65.67
CA MET A 1 -25.07 -23.65 -64.63
C MET A 1 -24.84 -22.81 -63.38
N ARG A 2 -25.75 -22.88 -62.41
CA ARG A 2 -25.55 -22.44 -61.03
C ARG A 2 -26.31 -23.43 -60.17
N ALA A 3 -25.57 -24.25 -59.44
CA ALA A 3 -26.09 -25.35 -58.64
C ALA A 3 -26.59 -24.83 -57.29
N CYS A 4 -27.79 -25.25 -56.90
CA CYS A 4 -28.30 -25.16 -55.54
C CYS A 4 -27.66 -26.25 -54.67
N VAL A 5 -27.18 -25.89 -53.48
CA VAL A 5 -26.86 -26.84 -52.40
C VAL A 5 -27.66 -26.39 -51.18
N PRO A 6 -28.46 -27.26 -50.52
CA PRO A 6 -29.22 -26.89 -49.34
C PRO A 6 -28.32 -26.92 -48.09
N LEU A 7 -28.52 -25.93 -47.22
CA LEU A 7 -27.84 -25.79 -45.94
C LEU A 7 -28.55 -26.68 -44.90
N THR A 8 -27.96 -27.81 -44.53
CA THR A 8 -28.40 -28.62 -43.38
C THR A 8 -27.89 -27.99 -42.08
N VAL A 9 -28.81 -27.49 -41.26
CA VAL A 9 -28.55 -27.01 -39.90
C VAL A 9 -28.39 -28.22 -38.98
N ALA A 10 -27.19 -28.42 -38.44
CA ALA A 10 -26.94 -29.38 -37.36
C ALA A 10 -26.99 -28.65 -36.02
N ILE A 11 -28.03 -28.92 -35.23
CA ILE A 11 -28.13 -28.56 -33.82
C ILE A 11 -27.31 -29.59 -33.04
N LEU A 12 -26.18 -29.16 -32.46
CA LEU A 12 -25.45 -29.95 -31.46
C LEU A 12 -25.77 -29.39 -30.07
N CYS A 13 -26.64 -30.12 -29.36
CA CYS A 13 -26.77 -30.01 -27.91
C CYS A 13 -25.44 -30.41 -27.25
N GLY A 14 -24.69 -29.44 -26.75
CA GLY A 14 -23.59 -29.69 -25.82
C GLY A 14 -24.16 -30.06 -24.45
N LEU A 15 -24.22 -31.36 -24.16
CA LEU A 15 -24.41 -31.87 -22.81
C LEU A 15 -23.20 -31.43 -21.96
N ALA A 16 -23.45 -30.58 -20.96
CA ALA A 16 -22.49 -30.28 -19.91
C ALA A 16 -22.14 -31.59 -19.19
N TRP A 17 -20.91 -32.08 -19.40
CA TRP A 17 -20.32 -33.11 -18.56
C TRP A 17 -20.04 -32.48 -17.19
N ALA A 18 -20.97 -32.65 -16.25
CA ALA A 18 -20.66 -32.61 -14.84
C ALA A 18 -19.80 -33.84 -14.51
N GLY A 19 -18.50 -33.75 -14.79
CA GLY A 19 -17.54 -34.77 -14.42
C GLY A 19 -17.48 -34.87 -12.90
N LYS A 20 -17.97 -35.98 -12.34
CA LYS A 20 -17.72 -36.35 -10.94
C LYS A 20 -16.21 -36.43 -10.75
N ARG A 21 -15.67 -35.55 -9.90
CA ARG A 21 -14.24 -35.52 -9.56
C ARG A 21 -13.97 -36.52 -8.44
N GLU A 22 -13.70 -37.75 -8.81
CA GLU A 22 -13.50 -38.89 -7.88
C GLU A 22 -12.02 -39.13 -7.52
N SER A 23 -11.11 -38.20 -7.88
CA SER A 23 -9.66 -38.34 -7.70
C SER A 23 -9.01 -37.03 -7.22
N CYS A 24 -7.89 -37.16 -6.50
CA CYS A 24 -7.02 -36.09 -6.03
C CYS A 24 -5.92 -35.66 -7.01
N ALA A 25 -5.87 -36.23 -8.21
CA ALA A 25 -4.95 -35.78 -9.26
C ALA A 25 -5.11 -34.27 -9.51
N SER A 26 -4.05 -33.51 -9.20
CA SER A 26 -4.01 -32.03 -9.28
C SER A 26 -4.97 -31.29 -8.34
N ARG A 27 -5.49 -31.94 -7.30
CA ARG A 27 -6.43 -31.38 -6.31
C ARG A 27 -5.91 -31.40 -4.88
N CYS A 28 -4.69 -31.88 -4.63
CA CYS A 28 -4.09 -31.87 -3.30
C CYS A 28 -4.05 -30.45 -2.70
N ASN A 29 -4.51 -30.30 -1.46
CA ASN A 29 -4.62 -29.04 -0.73
C ASN A 29 -5.66 -28.06 -1.29
N GLU A 30 -6.65 -28.52 -2.04
CA GLU A 30 -7.81 -27.69 -2.40
C GLU A 30 -8.63 -27.26 -1.17
N ARG A 31 -9.53 -26.30 -1.34
CA ARG A 31 -10.50 -25.95 -0.30
C ARG A 31 -11.65 -26.96 -0.32
N PHE A 32 -12.21 -27.24 0.84
CA PHE A 32 -13.40 -28.08 0.99
C PHE A 32 -14.51 -27.64 0.02
N ASP A 33 -15.00 -28.59 -0.78
CA ASP A 33 -16.09 -28.40 -1.72
C ASP A 33 -17.25 -29.34 -1.33
N ARG A 34 -18.34 -28.76 -0.81
CA ARG A 34 -19.51 -29.52 -0.37
C ARG A 34 -20.18 -30.32 -1.49
N ASP A 35 -20.01 -29.89 -2.74
CA ASP A 35 -20.66 -30.50 -3.90
C ASP A 35 -19.74 -31.55 -4.58
N ALA A 36 -18.50 -31.72 -4.08
CA ALA A 36 -17.58 -32.78 -4.50
C ALA A 36 -17.94 -34.13 -3.87
N VAL A 37 -17.72 -35.20 -4.64
CA VAL A 37 -17.97 -36.59 -4.19
C VAL A 37 -16.97 -37.02 -3.10
N CYS A 38 -15.78 -36.44 -3.12
CA CYS A 38 -14.70 -36.65 -2.15
C CYS A 38 -13.78 -35.42 -2.11
N GLN A 39 -13.07 -35.26 -0.99
CA GLN A 39 -12.22 -34.12 -0.70
C GLN A 39 -10.74 -34.45 -0.90
N CYS A 40 -9.95 -33.43 -1.23
CA CYS A 40 -8.49 -33.50 -1.32
C CYS A 40 -7.79 -32.42 -0.48
N ASP A 41 -8.51 -31.87 0.51
CA ASP A 41 -7.97 -30.91 1.47
C ASP A 41 -7.28 -31.63 2.64
N ARG A 42 -6.38 -30.93 3.36
CA ARG A 42 -5.56 -31.52 4.44
C ARG A 42 -6.38 -32.06 5.62
N ARG A 43 -7.64 -31.68 5.75
CA ARG A 43 -8.52 -32.09 6.86
C ARG A 43 -9.43 -33.26 6.48
N CYS A 44 -9.44 -33.69 5.22
CA CYS A 44 -10.25 -34.83 4.82
C CYS A 44 -9.96 -36.12 5.62
N PRO A 45 -8.72 -36.41 6.11
CA PRO A 45 -8.49 -37.60 6.94
C PRO A 45 -9.16 -37.50 8.31
N GLN A 46 -9.37 -36.28 8.82
CA GLN A 46 -10.09 -36.04 10.08
C GLN A 46 -11.60 -36.22 9.91
N HIS A 47 -12.11 -36.03 8.70
CA HIS A 47 -13.54 -36.06 8.37
C HIS A 47 -13.98 -37.36 7.68
N GLY A 48 -13.03 -38.17 7.20
CA GLY A 48 -13.30 -39.47 6.55
C GLY A 48 -13.91 -39.35 5.15
N ASP A 49 -13.72 -38.21 4.49
CA ASP A 49 -14.31 -37.88 3.19
C ASP A 49 -13.26 -37.70 2.07
N CYS A 50 -12.04 -38.17 2.27
CA CYS A 50 -10.97 -38.13 1.26
C CYS A 50 -11.30 -38.93 0.00
N CYS A 51 -10.76 -38.50 -1.15
CA CYS A 51 -10.75 -39.37 -2.34
C CYS A 51 -9.84 -40.59 -2.11
N GLU A 52 -10.13 -41.69 -2.81
CA GLU A 52 -9.45 -42.98 -2.63
C GLU A 52 -7.93 -42.90 -2.86
N ASP A 53 -7.50 -41.99 -3.74
CA ASP A 53 -6.10 -41.75 -4.10
C ASP A 53 -5.40 -40.66 -3.27
N TYR A 54 -6.07 -40.08 -2.25
CA TYR A 54 -5.52 -39.01 -1.42
C TYR A 54 -4.20 -39.39 -0.73
N GLU A 55 -4.12 -40.56 -0.10
CA GLU A 55 -2.90 -41.03 0.57
C GLU A 55 -1.75 -41.27 -0.42
N GLN A 56 -2.04 -41.68 -1.66
CA GLN A 56 -0.99 -41.94 -2.63
C GLN A 56 -0.44 -40.67 -3.26
N LEU A 57 -1.31 -39.66 -3.46
CA LEU A 57 -0.97 -38.45 -4.20
C LEU A 57 -0.65 -37.25 -3.31
N CYS A 58 -1.23 -37.19 -2.11
CA CYS A 58 -1.19 -36.00 -1.25
C CYS A 58 -0.49 -36.21 0.09
N THR A 59 -0.16 -37.44 0.51
CA THR A 59 0.55 -37.72 1.78
C THR A 59 1.99 -38.26 1.61
N ALA A 60 2.50 -38.33 0.37
CA ALA A 60 3.83 -38.86 0.04
C ALA A 60 5.04 -37.96 0.42
N GLU A 61 4.96 -37.18 1.50
CA GLU A 61 6.11 -36.44 2.06
C GLU A 61 6.36 -36.66 3.56
N GLU A 62 5.92 -37.77 4.18
CA GLU A 62 6.34 -38.11 5.56
C GLU A 62 6.71 -39.61 5.80
N ASN A 63 8.03 -39.87 5.87
CA ASN A 63 8.77 -40.83 6.75
C ASN A 63 8.75 -42.38 6.51
N PRO A 64 9.57 -43.22 7.19
CA PRO A 64 11.03 -43.21 7.55
C PRO A 64 11.69 -44.64 7.44
N LYS A 65 13.01 -44.82 7.68
CA LYS A 65 13.59 -46.09 8.20
C LYS A 65 14.86 -45.88 9.04
N GLU A 66 14.81 -46.35 10.28
CA GLU A 66 15.88 -46.50 11.27
C GLU A 66 16.66 -47.84 11.07
N PRO A 67 17.78 -48.07 11.78
CA PRO A 67 17.67 -48.96 12.95
C PRO A 67 18.56 -48.62 14.17
N GLU A 68 18.06 -49.04 15.34
CA GLU A 68 18.63 -48.96 16.69
C GLU A 68 19.94 -49.74 16.92
N LEU A 69 20.82 -49.23 17.80
CA LEU A 69 21.55 -50.05 18.79
C LEU A 69 22.03 -49.21 19.99
N PHE A 70 21.74 -49.73 21.19
CA PHE A 70 22.16 -49.31 22.53
C PHE A 70 23.68 -49.11 22.71
N LEU A 71 24.10 -48.18 23.59
CA LEU A 71 24.90 -48.41 24.81
C LEU A 71 25.22 -47.09 25.57
N GLU A 72 25.31 -47.22 26.91
CA GLU A 72 25.58 -46.20 27.93
C GLU A 72 26.99 -45.55 27.81
N LEU A 73 27.14 -44.29 28.27
CA LEU A 73 28.19 -43.82 29.22
C LEU A 73 28.18 -42.28 29.39
N GLU A 74 28.66 -41.86 30.55
CA GLU A 74 28.60 -40.53 31.17
C GLU A 74 29.62 -39.49 30.61
N GLU A 75 29.43 -38.25 31.09
CA GLU A 75 30.37 -37.13 31.28
C GLU A 75 30.56 -36.02 30.21
N GLU A 76 30.32 -34.81 30.73
CA GLU A 76 30.77 -33.44 30.47
C GLU A 76 31.64 -33.12 29.23
N THR A 77 31.26 -32.07 28.49
CA THR A 77 32.14 -30.90 28.23
C THR A 77 31.39 -29.78 27.47
N GLU A 78 31.72 -28.54 27.84
CA GLU A 78 31.17 -27.28 27.33
C GLU A 78 31.54 -26.96 25.85
N GLY A 79 30.69 -26.19 25.16
CA GLY A 79 31.07 -25.45 23.94
C GLY A 79 29.93 -25.19 22.93
N ALA A 80 29.26 -24.04 23.04
CA ALA A 80 28.09 -23.54 22.29
C ALA A 80 28.29 -23.26 20.76
N PRO A 81 27.29 -22.76 20.01
CA PRO A 81 25.89 -23.19 19.86
C PRO A 81 25.47 -23.37 18.38
N ALA A 82 24.47 -24.22 18.16
CA ALA A 82 23.73 -24.31 16.90
C ALA A 82 22.62 -23.23 16.83
N SER A 83 22.50 -22.63 15.64
CA SER A 83 21.56 -21.58 15.27
C SER A 83 20.11 -22.07 15.24
N SER A 84 19.26 -21.37 16.02
CA SER A 84 17.88 -20.95 15.73
C SER A 84 16.86 -22.01 15.31
N LEU A 85 16.01 -22.42 16.26
CA LEU A 85 14.55 -22.58 16.07
C LEU A 85 13.75 -22.76 17.38
N TYR A 86 14.32 -22.50 18.57
CA TYR A 86 13.54 -22.38 19.80
C TYR A 86 13.13 -20.92 20.00
N LEU A 87 11.86 -20.60 19.72
CA LEU A 87 11.23 -19.41 20.27
C LEU A 87 11.33 -19.51 21.79
N ALA A 88 12.00 -18.56 22.42
CA ALA A 88 12.17 -18.55 23.86
C ALA A 88 10.79 -18.40 24.54
N PRO A 89 10.28 -19.43 25.26
CA PRO A 89 8.94 -19.40 25.82
C PRO A 89 8.77 -18.32 26.90
N ASN A 90 9.88 -17.79 27.41
CA ASN A 90 9.91 -16.80 28.49
C ASN A 90 10.36 -15.40 28.04
N SER A 91 10.42 -15.14 26.73
CA SER A 91 10.91 -13.87 26.18
C SER A 91 9.99 -13.36 25.07
N CYS A 92 9.95 -12.04 24.91
CA CYS A 92 9.24 -11.36 23.83
C CYS A 92 10.00 -11.22 22.52
N GLN A 93 11.23 -11.72 22.44
CA GLN A 93 12.01 -11.66 21.22
C GLN A 93 11.33 -12.46 20.08
N GLY A 94 10.84 -11.73 19.08
CA GLY A 94 10.08 -12.31 17.96
C GLY A 94 8.63 -12.70 18.30
N ARG A 95 8.12 -12.31 19.47
CA ARG A 95 6.77 -12.65 19.97
C ARG A 95 5.88 -11.43 20.23
N CYS A 96 6.34 -10.20 19.99
CA CYS A 96 5.51 -9.01 20.14
C CYS A 96 4.23 -9.11 19.29
N LEU A 97 3.11 -8.66 19.86
CA LEU A 97 1.76 -8.74 19.28
C LEU A 97 1.20 -10.15 19.07
N GLU A 98 1.76 -11.17 19.74
CA GLU A 98 1.21 -12.52 19.66
C GLU A 98 -0.26 -12.59 20.11
N ALA A 99 -1.00 -13.59 19.62
CA ALA A 99 -2.32 -13.89 20.16
C ALA A 99 -2.19 -14.45 21.58
N PHE A 100 -3.22 -14.25 22.41
CA PHE A 100 -3.26 -14.88 23.72
C PHE A 100 -3.34 -16.41 23.59
N ASP A 101 -2.37 -17.11 24.20
CA ASP A 101 -2.36 -18.57 24.34
C ASP A 101 -2.24 -18.98 25.82
N LYS A 102 -3.29 -19.61 26.35
CA LYS A 102 -3.34 -20.09 27.75
C LYS A 102 -2.22 -21.08 28.13
N HIS A 103 -1.50 -21.64 27.17
CA HIS A 103 -0.40 -22.56 27.39
C HIS A 103 0.96 -21.89 27.53
N HIS A 104 1.07 -20.58 27.26
CA HIS A 104 2.29 -19.82 27.47
C HIS A 104 2.45 -19.38 28.94
N SER A 105 3.69 -19.43 29.44
CA SER A 105 4.06 -18.97 30.78
C SER A 105 4.00 -17.45 30.93
N CYS A 106 4.23 -16.71 29.84
CA CYS A 106 4.13 -15.27 29.74
C CYS A 106 3.74 -14.85 28.33
N HIS A 107 3.24 -13.62 28.21
CA HIS A 107 2.68 -13.09 26.98
C HIS A 107 3.35 -11.82 26.50
N CYS A 108 3.32 -11.63 25.18
CA CYS A 108 3.91 -10.46 24.51
C CYS A 108 2.89 -9.65 23.71
N ASN A 109 1.64 -9.66 24.17
CA ASN A 109 0.53 -8.93 23.55
C ASN A 109 0.22 -7.63 24.30
N ALA A 110 -0.42 -6.69 23.62
CA ALA A 110 -0.70 -5.34 24.15
C ALA A 110 -1.54 -5.32 25.45
N ARG A 111 -2.23 -6.42 25.78
CA ARG A 111 -3.07 -6.52 26.98
C ARG A 111 -2.40 -7.24 28.13
N CYS A 112 -1.21 -7.82 27.94
CA CYS A 112 -0.52 -8.51 29.02
C CYS A 112 -0.27 -7.63 30.28
N PRO A 113 -0.10 -6.29 30.18
CA PRO A 113 0.04 -5.45 31.37
C PRO A 113 -1.25 -5.37 32.20
N GLU A 114 -2.42 -5.45 31.55
CA GLU A 114 -3.73 -5.47 32.24
C GLU A 114 -3.90 -6.72 33.10
N PHE A 115 -3.31 -7.85 32.65
CA PHE A 115 -3.44 -9.15 33.30
C PHE A 115 -2.21 -9.53 34.15
N GLY A 116 -1.17 -8.70 34.16
CA GLY A 116 0.07 -8.96 34.89
C GLY A 116 0.79 -10.23 34.43
N ASN A 117 0.65 -10.61 33.16
CA ASN A 117 1.19 -11.85 32.60
C ASN A 117 2.18 -11.62 31.45
N CYS A 118 2.79 -10.42 31.40
CA CYS A 118 3.83 -10.11 30.41
C CYS A 118 5.11 -10.92 30.65
N CYS A 119 5.87 -11.18 29.58
CA CYS A 119 7.26 -11.62 29.75
C CYS A 119 8.10 -10.49 30.37
N GLU A 120 9.18 -10.84 31.06
CA GLU A 120 10.02 -9.89 31.80
C GLU A 120 10.62 -8.80 30.88
N ASP A 121 10.92 -9.17 29.64
CA ASP A 121 11.45 -8.31 28.59
C ASP A 121 10.36 -7.65 27.72
N PHE A 122 9.08 -7.75 28.12
CA PHE A 122 7.99 -7.14 27.38
C PHE A 122 8.14 -5.63 27.27
N GLU A 123 8.48 -4.94 28.36
CA GLU A 123 8.60 -3.48 28.35
C GLU A 123 9.76 -3.02 27.46
N SER A 124 10.88 -3.73 27.48
CA SER A 124 12.07 -3.38 26.70
C SER A 124 11.98 -3.78 25.22
N LEU A 125 11.22 -4.82 24.87
CA LEU A 125 11.12 -5.34 23.50
C LEU A 125 9.81 -4.97 22.80
N CYS A 126 8.70 -4.87 23.53
CA CYS A 126 7.36 -4.60 23.00
C CYS A 126 6.70 -3.34 23.62
N GLY A 127 7.24 -2.78 24.70
CA GLY A 127 6.72 -1.57 25.35
C GLY A 127 6.76 -0.31 24.47
N HIS A 128 7.41 -0.38 23.32
CA HIS A 128 7.40 0.67 22.31
C HIS A 128 6.18 0.65 21.37
N GLU A 129 5.28 -0.34 21.49
CA GLU A 129 4.07 -0.41 20.67
C GLU A 129 2.83 0.10 21.41
N GLY A 130 2.82 1.42 21.58
CA GLY A 130 1.69 2.17 22.09
C GLY A 130 2.12 3.55 22.53
N PHE A 131 2.30 4.47 21.57
CA PHE A 131 2.69 5.89 21.76
C PHE A 131 2.28 6.51 23.10
N SER A 132 3.09 6.35 24.14
CA SER A 132 2.77 6.86 25.48
C SER A 132 3.99 7.11 26.36
N HIS A 133 5.08 7.61 25.76
CA HIS A 133 5.96 8.55 26.47
C HIS A 133 6.05 9.84 25.66
N SER A 134 5.80 10.96 26.31
CA SER A 134 5.93 12.30 25.71
C SER A 134 7.34 12.59 25.15
N SER A 135 8.34 11.78 25.49
CA SER A 135 9.72 11.89 25.02
C SER A 135 9.98 11.23 23.66
N ASP A 136 9.15 10.27 23.25
CA ASP A 136 9.40 9.43 22.06
C ASP A 136 8.53 9.84 20.88
N ALA A 137 7.66 10.83 21.04
CA ALA A 137 6.85 11.36 19.95
C ALA A 137 7.67 12.36 19.13
N ILE A 138 7.78 12.13 17.81
CA ILE A 138 8.35 13.13 16.90
C ILE A 138 7.57 14.43 17.09
N THR A 139 8.23 15.51 17.49
CA THR A 139 7.64 16.81 17.81
C THR A 139 7.16 17.55 16.55
N LYS A 140 6.35 18.60 16.73
CA LYS A 140 5.92 19.44 15.61
C LYS A 140 7.11 20.18 14.98
N GLU A 141 8.04 20.63 15.82
CA GLU A 141 9.23 21.37 15.44
C GLU A 141 10.18 20.49 14.63
N GLU A 142 10.32 19.21 15.01
CA GLU A 142 11.06 18.22 14.22
C GLU A 142 10.42 17.96 12.87
N LEU A 143 9.08 17.82 12.81
CA LEU A 143 8.34 17.66 11.54
C LEU A 143 8.52 18.87 10.62
N GLN A 144 8.43 20.08 11.15
CA GLN A 144 8.66 21.31 10.38
C GLN A 144 10.12 21.40 9.91
N SER A 145 11.07 21.04 10.76
CA SER A 145 12.50 21.03 10.41
C SER A 145 12.84 20.03 9.31
N VAL A 146 12.36 18.77 9.41
CA VAL A 146 12.65 17.75 8.40
C VAL A 146 11.91 18.01 7.08
N SER A 147 10.69 18.52 7.11
CA SER A 147 9.96 18.87 5.88
C SER A 147 10.66 19.97 5.08
N GLU A 148 11.26 20.95 5.76
CA GLU A 148 12.11 21.96 5.11
C GLU A 148 13.41 21.39 4.53
N LYS A 149 14.01 20.38 5.17
CA LYS A 149 15.17 19.68 4.60
C LYS A 149 14.79 18.90 3.35
N ILE A 150 13.68 18.15 3.40
CA ILE A 150 13.11 17.42 2.26
C ILE A 150 12.81 18.39 1.10
N TYR A 151 12.20 19.53 1.38
CA TYR A 151 11.92 20.57 0.39
C TYR A 151 13.17 21.09 -0.34
N ARG A 152 14.24 21.38 0.40
CA ARG A 152 15.50 21.83 -0.19
C ARG A 152 16.23 20.72 -0.94
N ALA A 153 16.03 19.47 -0.54
CA ALA A 153 16.64 18.30 -1.16
C ALA A 153 15.95 17.88 -2.47
N ASP A 154 14.73 18.35 -2.73
CA ASP A 154 14.01 18.05 -3.97
C ASP A 154 14.60 18.80 -5.16
N THR A 155 15.62 18.20 -5.75
CA THR A 155 16.30 18.67 -6.97
C THR A 155 15.60 18.18 -8.25
N ASN A 156 14.67 17.22 -8.12
CA ASN A 156 13.96 16.63 -9.23
C ASN A 156 12.64 17.34 -9.56
N LYS A 157 12.13 18.20 -8.66
CA LYS A 157 10.99 19.09 -8.93
C LYS A 157 11.10 19.89 -10.24
N ALA A 158 9.94 20.33 -10.70
CA ALA A 158 9.80 21.34 -11.73
C ALA A 158 10.39 22.67 -11.26
N ARG A 159 11.00 23.42 -12.19
CA ARG A 159 11.29 24.85 -12.03
C ARG A 159 10.07 25.66 -12.43
N LYS A 160 10.07 26.94 -12.07
CA LYS A 160 8.99 27.87 -12.42
C LYS A 160 8.68 27.89 -13.91
N GLU A 161 9.68 27.70 -14.77
CA GLU A 161 9.52 27.71 -16.23
C GLU A 161 9.13 26.33 -16.80
N ASP A 162 9.19 25.27 -15.99
CA ASP A 162 8.87 23.92 -16.44
C ASP A 162 7.36 23.66 -16.47
N ILE A 163 6.55 24.49 -15.82
CA ILE A 163 5.09 24.37 -15.80
C ILE A 163 4.48 25.77 -15.93
N VAL A 164 3.50 25.93 -16.81
CA VAL A 164 2.70 27.15 -16.93
C VAL A 164 1.23 26.79 -16.73
N LEU A 165 0.66 27.30 -15.64
CA LEU A 165 -0.74 27.11 -15.31
C LEU A 165 -1.59 28.26 -15.84
N ASN A 166 -2.80 27.94 -16.28
CA ASN A 166 -3.89 28.87 -16.51
C ASN A 166 -4.93 28.70 -15.39
N SER A 167 -4.68 29.36 -14.25
CA SER A 167 -5.49 29.19 -13.02
C SER A 167 -6.95 29.60 -13.18
N GLN A 168 -7.25 30.47 -14.15
CA GLN A 168 -8.59 30.95 -14.48
C GLN A 168 -9.34 31.50 -13.26
N ASN A 169 -10.41 30.84 -12.81
CA ASN A 169 -11.31 31.39 -11.79
C ASN A 169 -11.11 30.74 -10.41
N CYS A 170 -11.01 31.60 -9.40
CA CYS A 170 -11.09 31.21 -7.99
C CYS A 170 -12.54 31.31 -7.50
N ILE A 171 -13.02 30.31 -6.77
CA ILE A 171 -14.38 30.30 -6.20
C ILE A 171 -14.35 30.19 -4.67
N SER A 172 -15.44 30.59 -4.02
CA SER A 172 -15.62 30.36 -2.59
C SER A 172 -15.83 28.87 -2.30
N PRO A 173 -15.36 28.33 -1.15
CA PRO A 173 -15.70 26.97 -0.72
C PRO A 173 -17.21 26.66 -0.71
N SER A 174 -18.05 27.68 -0.51
CA SER A 174 -19.52 27.53 -0.52
C SER A 174 -20.10 27.20 -1.89
N GLU A 175 -19.40 27.53 -2.98
CA GLU A 175 -19.84 27.34 -4.37
C GLU A 175 -19.41 25.98 -4.93
N THR A 176 -18.65 25.21 -4.15
CA THR A 176 -18.04 23.95 -4.61
C THR A 176 -19.06 22.87 -4.99
N ARG A 177 -20.31 23.01 -4.58
CA ARG A 177 -21.38 22.04 -4.83
C ARG A 177 -22.18 22.31 -6.09
N ASP A 178 -21.94 23.43 -6.75
CA ASP A 178 -22.72 23.86 -7.91
C ASP A 178 -22.40 23.02 -9.15
N GLN A 179 -21.22 22.36 -9.19
CA GLN A 179 -20.75 21.54 -10.31
C GLN A 179 -20.77 22.28 -11.66
N VAL A 180 -20.47 23.58 -11.61
CA VAL A 180 -20.42 24.43 -12.79
C VAL A 180 -18.98 24.60 -13.20
N ASP A 181 -18.69 24.28 -14.45
CA ASP A 181 -17.41 24.65 -15.06
C ASP A 181 -17.32 26.18 -15.20
N ARG A 182 -16.33 26.76 -14.52
CA ARG A 182 -15.98 28.19 -14.56
C ARG A 182 -14.67 28.44 -15.30
N CYS A 183 -14.02 27.38 -15.78
CA CYS A 183 -12.66 27.36 -16.30
C CYS A 183 -12.58 26.49 -17.58
N PRO A 184 -13.23 26.90 -18.68
CA PRO A 184 -13.41 26.06 -19.86
C PRO A 184 -12.11 25.74 -20.62
N GLU A 185 -10.98 26.37 -20.25
CA GLU A 185 -9.67 26.09 -20.81
C GLU A 185 -8.89 25.11 -19.93
N PRO A 186 -7.93 24.34 -20.48
CA PRO A 186 -7.07 23.48 -19.68
C PRO A 186 -6.28 24.25 -18.60
N LEU A 187 -6.09 23.63 -17.45
CA LEU A 187 -5.25 24.15 -16.37
C LEU A 187 -3.77 24.18 -16.80
N PHE A 188 -3.25 23.09 -17.37
CA PHE A 188 -1.86 23.00 -17.80
C PHE A 188 -1.70 23.45 -19.25
N THR A 189 -1.31 24.71 -19.45
CA THR A 189 -1.02 25.24 -20.80
C THR A 189 0.35 24.81 -21.34
N TYR A 190 1.29 24.52 -20.44
CA TYR A 190 2.60 23.98 -20.79
C TYR A 190 3.20 23.17 -19.64
N VAL A 191 3.83 22.06 -19.98
CA VAL A 191 4.70 21.27 -19.09
C VAL A 191 5.95 20.88 -19.88
N ASN A 192 7.13 21.09 -19.30
CA ASN A 192 8.39 20.58 -19.84
C ASN A 192 8.48 19.07 -19.61
N GLU A 193 8.00 18.29 -20.58
CA GLU A 193 7.95 16.83 -20.49
C GLU A 193 9.33 16.15 -20.38
N LYS A 194 10.44 16.89 -20.54
CA LYS A 194 11.78 16.36 -20.23
C LYS A 194 11.90 15.96 -18.76
N LEU A 195 11.09 16.51 -17.87
CA LEU A 195 10.96 16.05 -16.48
C LEU A 195 10.64 14.55 -16.42
N PHE A 196 9.79 14.05 -17.32
CA PHE A 196 9.33 12.66 -17.33
C PHE A 196 10.40 11.65 -17.75
N SER A 197 11.50 12.13 -18.33
CA SER A 197 12.67 11.30 -18.63
C SER A 197 13.60 11.11 -17.42
N LYS A 198 13.40 11.86 -16.32
CA LYS A 198 14.16 11.64 -15.08
C LYS A 198 13.82 10.26 -14.50
N PRO A 199 14.79 9.54 -13.89
CA PRO A 199 14.56 8.17 -13.43
C PRO A 199 13.35 8.00 -12.49
N THR A 200 13.15 8.91 -11.54
CA THR A 200 12.04 8.80 -10.58
C THR A 200 10.68 9.08 -11.21
N TYR A 201 10.59 10.04 -12.13
CA TYR A 201 9.37 10.32 -12.90
C TYR A 201 9.03 9.17 -13.84
N SER A 202 10.02 8.64 -14.57
CA SER A 202 9.80 7.52 -15.49
C SER A 202 9.32 6.28 -14.73
N ALA A 203 9.95 5.95 -13.59
CA ALA A 203 9.51 4.85 -12.76
C ALA A 203 8.10 5.06 -12.18
N PHE A 204 7.76 6.30 -11.79
CA PHE A 204 6.42 6.63 -11.31
C PHE A 204 5.35 6.54 -12.40
N LEU A 205 5.63 6.98 -13.62
CA LEU A 205 4.72 6.86 -14.76
C LEU A 205 4.46 5.39 -15.13
N ASN A 206 5.49 4.53 -15.02
CA ASN A 206 5.35 3.08 -15.17
C ASN A 206 4.58 2.41 -14.04
N LEU A 207 4.24 3.11 -12.95
CA LEU A 207 3.27 2.61 -11.98
C LEU A 207 1.87 3.06 -12.38
N LEU A 208 1.70 4.34 -12.74
CA LEU A 208 0.39 4.92 -13.05
C LEU A 208 -0.33 4.26 -14.23
N ASN A 209 0.42 3.73 -15.21
CA ASN A 209 -0.13 3.03 -16.38
C ASN A 209 -0.75 1.66 -16.06
N ASN A 210 -0.44 1.07 -14.90
CA ASN A 210 -0.95 -0.24 -14.49
C ASN A 210 -2.36 -0.16 -13.89
N TYR A 211 -2.73 1.00 -13.36
CA TYR A 211 -3.96 1.18 -12.60
C TYR A 211 -5.12 1.62 -13.50
N GLN A 212 -6.26 0.93 -13.36
CA GLN A 212 -7.52 1.30 -13.99
C GLN A 212 -8.41 2.00 -12.96
N ARG A 213 -9.09 3.06 -13.36
CA ARG A 213 -9.95 3.87 -12.45
C ARG A 213 -11.12 3.13 -11.78
N ALA A 214 -11.53 1.99 -12.32
CA ALA A 214 -12.75 1.29 -11.93
C ALA A 214 -12.47 0.31 -10.78
N THR A 215 -12.99 0.61 -9.58
CA THR A 215 -12.85 -0.27 -8.40
C THR A 215 -13.69 -1.54 -8.52
N GLY A 216 -13.34 -2.60 -7.77
CA GLY A 216 -14.18 -3.79 -7.60
C GLY A 216 -13.91 -4.93 -8.58
N ARG A 217 -12.72 -4.95 -9.20
CA ARG A 217 -12.11 -6.15 -9.78
C ARG A 217 -10.82 -6.39 -9.00
N GLY A 218 -10.59 -7.63 -8.57
CA GLY A 218 -9.37 -8.00 -7.86
C GLY A 218 -8.15 -7.60 -8.67
N GLU A 219 -7.29 -6.78 -8.06
CA GLU A 219 -6.03 -6.38 -8.66
C GLU A 219 -5.05 -7.55 -8.54
N HIS A 220 -4.80 -8.21 -9.65
CA HIS A 220 -3.71 -9.19 -9.75
C HIS A 220 -2.53 -8.53 -10.43
N PHE A 221 -1.52 -8.15 -9.64
CA PHE A 221 -0.27 -7.67 -10.21
C PHE A 221 0.50 -8.82 -10.88
N THR A 222 0.86 -8.60 -12.13
CA THR A 222 1.82 -9.38 -12.89
C THR A 222 3.22 -9.26 -12.28
N ALA A 223 4.11 -10.18 -12.63
CA ALA A 223 5.52 -10.10 -12.22
C ALA A 223 6.19 -8.80 -12.69
N GLN A 224 5.76 -8.25 -13.83
CA GLN A 224 6.26 -6.97 -14.34
C GLN A 224 5.82 -5.80 -13.44
N GLU A 225 4.55 -5.73 -13.08
CA GLU A 225 4.01 -4.65 -12.24
C GLU A 225 4.65 -4.66 -10.83
N LEU A 226 4.91 -5.86 -10.29
CA LEU A 226 5.68 -6.00 -9.04
C LEU A 226 7.13 -5.51 -9.19
N ALA A 227 7.77 -5.78 -10.32
CA ALA A 227 9.13 -5.30 -10.62
C ALA A 227 9.18 -3.78 -10.84
N GLU A 228 8.09 -3.18 -11.33
CA GLU A 228 7.95 -1.73 -11.47
C GLU A 228 7.84 -1.06 -10.09
N GLN A 229 7.12 -1.65 -9.13
CA GLN A 229 7.12 -1.18 -7.72
C GLN A 229 8.54 -1.20 -7.12
N ASP A 230 9.27 -2.29 -7.30
CA ASP A 230 10.66 -2.41 -6.84
C ASP A 230 11.58 -1.41 -7.53
N THR A 231 11.33 -1.14 -8.81
CA THR A 231 12.08 -0.15 -9.58
C THR A 231 11.84 1.26 -9.08
N PHE A 232 10.58 1.64 -8.85
CA PHE A 232 10.24 2.94 -8.29
C PHE A 232 10.90 3.15 -6.93
N LEU A 233 10.74 2.22 -5.98
CA LEU A 233 11.36 2.31 -4.65
C LEU A 233 12.89 2.44 -4.75
N ARG A 234 13.53 1.64 -5.62
CA ARG A 234 14.98 1.72 -5.84
C ARG A 234 15.41 3.08 -6.41
N GLU A 235 14.67 3.66 -7.35
CA GLU A 235 15.02 4.96 -7.92
C GLU A 235 14.82 6.10 -6.92
N ILE A 236 13.71 6.13 -6.17
CA ILE A 236 13.47 7.20 -5.20
C ILE A 236 14.46 7.15 -4.03
N MET A 237 14.90 5.97 -3.57
CA MET A 237 15.85 5.85 -2.47
C MET A 237 17.26 6.37 -2.80
N LYS A 238 17.60 6.52 -4.08
CA LYS A 238 18.88 7.15 -4.49
C LYS A 238 18.90 8.66 -4.23
N THR A 239 17.74 9.29 -4.13
CA THR A 239 17.56 10.74 -4.07
C THR A 239 17.97 11.32 -2.71
N ALA A 240 18.31 12.61 -2.68
CA ALA A 240 18.57 13.31 -1.42
C ALA A 240 17.30 13.39 -0.56
N VAL A 241 16.12 13.51 -1.18
CA VAL A 241 14.81 13.54 -0.51
C VAL A 241 14.60 12.32 0.38
N MET A 242 14.74 11.11 -0.18
CA MET A 242 14.51 9.88 0.58
C MET A 242 15.62 9.60 1.60
N LYS A 243 16.85 10.09 1.35
CA LYS A 243 17.95 10.02 2.32
C LYS A 243 17.70 10.93 3.52
N GLU A 244 17.15 12.14 3.33
CA GLU A 244 16.73 13.02 4.43
C GLU A 244 15.62 12.37 5.26
N LEU A 245 14.61 11.79 4.60
CA LEU A 245 13.52 11.09 5.27
C LEU A 245 14.03 9.89 6.09
N TYR A 246 14.76 8.98 5.46
CA TYR A 246 15.28 7.79 6.14
C TYR A 246 16.23 8.18 7.27
N GLY A 247 17.17 9.10 7.03
CA GLY A 247 18.12 9.55 8.03
C GLY A 247 17.43 10.15 9.27
N PHE A 248 16.38 10.94 9.06
CA PHE A 248 15.56 11.46 10.15
C PHE A 248 14.83 10.34 10.90
N LEU A 249 14.13 9.45 10.19
CA LEU A 249 13.37 8.37 10.83
C LEU A 249 14.27 7.38 11.57
N HIS A 250 15.47 7.13 11.06
CA HIS A 250 16.50 6.33 11.73
C HIS A 250 16.97 6.98 13.04
N GLN A 251 17.26 8.29 13.02
CA GLN A 251 17.61 9.05 14.24
C GLN A 251 16.48 9.06 15.28
N GLN A 252 15.23 8.98 14.81
CA GLN A 252 14.03 8.88 15.65
C GLN A 252 13.72 7.42 16.06
N ASN A 253 14.66 6.50 15.86
CA ASN A 253 14.55 5.07 16.16
C ASN A 253 13.30 4.40 15.54
N ARG A 254 12.87 4.85 14.35
CA ARG A 254 11.71 4.28 13.64
C ARG A 254 12.06 3.09 12.78
N TYR A 255 13.30 3.05 12.28
CA TYR A 255 13.82 1.97 11.45
C TYR A 255 15.28 1.71 11.80
N SER A 256 15.64 0.43 11.90
CA SER A 256 17.00 0.00 12.21
C SER A 256 17.92 0.00 10.99
N SER A 257 17.35 -0.14 9.79
CA SER A 257 18.08 -0.23 8.52
C SER A 257 17.29 0.33 7.34
N GLU A 258 17.99 0.68 6.26
CA GLU A 258 17.37 1.17 5.03
C GLU A 258 16.54 0.06 4.36
N GLN A 259 17.00 -1.19 4.46
CA GLN A 259 16.29 -2.35 3.93
C GLN A 259 14.95 -2.55 4.63
N GLU A 260 14.91 -2.40 5.97
CA GLU A 260 13.67 -2.45 6.74
C GLU A 260 12.72 -1.33 6.29
N PHE A 261 13.23 -0.10 6.17
CA PHE A 261 12.45 1.05 5.73
C PHE A 261 11.85 0.84 4.33
N VAL A 262 12.64 0.38 3.37
CA VAL A 262 12.17 0.12 2.00
C VAL A 262 11.13 -1.00 1.96
N SER A 263 11.34 -2.07 2.72
CA SER A 263 10.35 -3.15 2.86
C SER A 263 9.04 -2.63 3.46
N ASP A 264 9.13 -1.75 4.45
CA ASP A 264 7.95 -1.13 5.06
C ASP A 264 7.23 -0.19 4.10
N LEU A 265 7.96 0.66 3.36
CA LEU A 265 7.38 1.49 2.30
C LEU A 265 6.66 0.65 1.25
N LYS A 266 7.25 -0.48 0.84
CA LYS A 266 6.63 -1.38 -0.14
C LYS A 266 5.28 -1.88 0.35
N ASN A 267 5.24 -2.41 1.58
CA ASN A 267 4.00 -2.91 2.15
C ASN A 267 2.99 -1.78 2.45
N MET A 268 3.46 -0.65 2.98
CA MET A 268 2.64 0.50 3.34
C MET A 268 1.86 1.04 2.14
N TRP A 269 2.53 1.18 1.00
CA TRP A 269 1.98 1.84 -0.19
C TRP A 269 1.40 0.89 -1.22
N PHE A 270 2.03 -0.27 -1.46
CA PHE A 270 1.63 -1.21 -2.51
C PHE A 270 0.96 -2.47 -1.97
N GLY A 271 0.93 -2.65 -0.65
CA GLY A 271 0.22 -3.76 -0.03
C GLY A 271 -1.29 -3.69 -0.31
N LEU A 272 -1.83 -4.76 -0.90
CA LEU A 272 -3.22 -4.82 -1.32
C LEU A 272 -4.18 -5.02 -0.14
N TYR A 273 -5.26 -4.23 -0.12
CA TYR A 273 -6.37 -4.39 0.82
C TYR A 273 -7.73 -4.18 0.14
N SER A 274 -8.79 -4.70 0.76
CA SER A 274 -10.14 -4.76 0.19
C SER A 274 -10.99 -3.55 0.58
N ARG A 275 -11.18 -2.59 -0.33
CA ARG A 275 -12.06 -1.43 -0.11
C ARG A 275 -13.53 -1.73 -0.39
N SER A 276 -13.81 -2.83 -1.08
CA SER A 276 -15.13 -3.45 -1.29
C SER A 276 -15.28 -4.71 -0.40
N LYS A 277 -16.43 -5.39 -0.44
CA LYS A 277 -16.75 -6.53 0.45
C LYS A 277 -16.07 -7.84 0.06
N GLU A 278 -15.50 -7.97 -1.15
CA GLU A 278 -15.23 -9.29 -1.73
C GLU A 278 -13.81 -9.50 -2.28
N GLU A 279 -13.01 -8.46 -2.61
CA GLU A 279 -11.67 -8.68 -3.20
C GLU A 279 -10.62 -7.65 -2.73
N ARG A 280 -9.36 -8.08 -2.58
CA ARG A 280 -8.19 -7.19 -2.37
C ARG A 280 -7.96 -6.36 -3.64
N ASP A 281 -8.61 -5.21 -3.69
CA ASP A 281 -8.86 -4.46 -4.92
C ASP A 281 -8.21 -3.08 -4.94
N SER A 282 -7.40 -2.74 -3.93
CA SER A 282 -6.76 -1.43 -3.90
C SER A 282 -5.49 -1.36 -3.06
N SER A 283 -4.68 -0.34 -3.34
CA SER A 283 -3.48 0.02 -2.58
C SER A 283 -3.49 1.50 -2.16
N GLY A 284 -2.56 1.88 -1.28
CA GLY A 284 -2.37 3.27 -0.90
C GLY A 284 -1.88 4.11 -2.09
N PHE A 285 -0.99 3.53 -2.90
CA PHE A 285 -0.44 4.17 -4.09
C PHE A 285 -1.53 4.47 -5.13
N GLU A 286 -2.29 3.44 -5.51
CA GLU A 286 -3.39 3.56 -6.47
C GLU A 286 -4.33 4.69 -6.03
N HIS A 287 -4.81 4.65 -4.79
CA HIS A 287 -5.76 5.63 -4.34
C HIS A 287 -5.21 7.05 -4.33
N VAL A 288 -4.05 7.27 -3.72
CA VAL A 288 -3.51 8.62 -3.54
C VAL A 288 -3.08 9.22 -4.87
N PHE A 289 -2.28 8.46 -5.65
CA PHE A 289 -1.61 8.97 -6.84
C PHE A 289 -2.40 8.74 -8.14
N SER A 290 -3.00 7.57 -8.33
CA SER A 290 -3.76 7.26 -9.56
C SER A 290 -5.21 7.76 -9.50
N GLY A 291 -5.87 7.59 -8.36
CA GLY A 291 -7.28 7.89 -8.16
C GLY A 291 -8.22 6.74 -8.57
N GLU A 292 -9.36 6.69 -7.89
CA GLU A 292 -10.39 5.66 -8.05
C GLU A 292 -11.77 6.29 -8.21
N VAL A 293 -12.67 5.66 -8.96
CA VAL A 293 -14.10 6.02 -8.98
C VAL A 293 -14.89 5.05 -8.13
N LYS A 294 -15.45 5.54 -7.02
CA LYS A 294 -16.27 4.76 -6.09
C LYS A 294 -17.66 5.35 -5.95
N LYS A 295 -18.69 4.56 -6.25
CA LYS A 295 -20.11 4.98 -6.18
C LYS A 295 -20.39 6.27 -6.97
N GLY A 296 -19.80 6.39 -8.15
CA GLY A 296 -19.97 7.56 -9.03
C GLY A 296 -19.25 8.83 -8.55
N LYS A 297 -18.28 8.72 -7.64
CA LYS A 297 -17.46 9.83 -7.17
C LYS A 297 -15.98 9.51 -7.32
N VAL A 298 -15.20 10.50 -7.72
CA VAL A 298 -13.74 10.42 -7.70
C VAL A 298 -13.26 10.45 -6.25
N THR A 299 -12.47 9.45 -5.87
CA THR A 299 -11.84 9.33 -4.56
C THR A 299 -10.34 9.19 -4.73
N GLY A 300 -9.55 9.86 -3.87
CA GLY A 300 -8.12 9.97 -4.11
C GLY A 300 -7.81 10.95 -5.25
N PHE A 301 -6.87 10.63 -6.14
CA PHE A 301 -6.46 11.49 -7.26
C PHE A 301 -5.91 12.85 -6.77
N HIS A 302 -4.74 12.83 -6.14
CA HIS A 302 -4.11 14.00 -5.52
C HIS A 302 -2.74 14.35 -6.12
N ASN A 303 -2.45 13.92 -7.35
CA ASN A 303 -1.14 14.07 -7.98
C ASN A 303 -1.20 14.84 -9.30
N TRP A 304 -0.33 15.85 -9.44
CA TRP A 304 -0.31 16.73 -10.61
C TRP A 304 0.13 16.04 -11.89
N ILE A 305 1.04 15.06 -11.82
CA ILE A 305 1.50 14.31 -13.00
C ILE A 305 0.31 13.53 -13.57
N ARG A 306 -0.43 12.84 -12.71
CA ARG A 306 -1.66 12.14 -13.10
C ARG A 306 -2.69 13.11 -13.67
N PHE A 307 -2.89 14.25 -13.03
CA PHE A 307 -3.82 15.28 -13.51
C PHE A 307 -3.45 15.75 -14.92
N TYR A 308 -2.20 16.18 -15.10
CA TYR A 308 -1.68 16.66 -16.38
C TYR A 308 -1.85 15.63 -17.50
N MET A 309 -1.48 14.37 -17.25
CA MET A 309 -1.61 13.32 -18.27
C MET A 309 -3.06 13.07 -18.67
N GLN A 310 -3.98 13.06 -17.70
CA GLN A 310 -5.40 12.82 -17.96
C GLN A 310 -6.09 14.04 -18.58
N GLU A 311 -5.68 15.27 -18.24
CA GLU A 311 -6.16 16.50 -18.89
C GLU A 311 -5.70 16.55 -20.35
N LYS A 312 -4.44 16.20 -20.61
CA LYS A 312 -3.88 16.10 -21.97
C LYS A 312 -4.60 15.04 -22.83
N GLU A 313 -5.11 13.97 -22.22
CA GLU A 313 -5.95 12.95 -22.88
C GLU A 313 -7.41 13.39 -23.06
N GLY A 314 -7.82 14.55 -22.54
CA GLY A 314 -9.20 15.04 -22.58
C GLY A 314 -10.13 14.32 -21.60
N LEU A 315 -9.57 13.59 -20.62
CA LEU A 315 -10.32 12.86 -19.61
C LEU A 315 -10.54 13.68 -18.34
N VAL A 316 -9.67 14.65 -18.05
CA VAL A 316 -9.87 15.59 -16.94
C VAL A 316 -10.27 16.95 -17.50
N ASP A 317 -11.26 17.54 -16.85
CA ASP A 317 -11.80 18.86 -17.14
C ASP A 317 -11.78 19.70 -15.85
N TYR A 318 -10.96 20.76 -15.84
CA TYR A 318 -10.70 21.61 -14.68
C TYR A 318 -11.80 22.66 -14.53
N TYR A 319 -12.48 22.71 -13.38
CA TYR A 319 -13.67 23.57 -13.21
C TYR A 319 -13.35 24.89 -12.50
N SER A 320 -12.48 24.86 -11.49
CA SER A 320 -12.08 26.02 -10.69
C SER A 320 -11.05 25.62 -9.63
N HIS A 321 -10.46 26.62 -8.96
CA HIS A 321 -9.71 26.42 -7.72
C HIS A 321 -10.35 27.18 -6.56
N ILE A 322 -10.07 26.71 -5.34
CA ILE A 322 -10.55 27.29 -4.08
C ILE A 322 -9.36 27.73 -3.20
N TYR A 323 -8.18 27.20 -3.50
CA TYR A 323 -6.94 27.54 -2.81
C TYR A 323 -5.79 27.48 -3.80
N ASP A 324 -4.97 28.52 -3.78
CA ASP A 324 -3.70 28.66 -4.48
C ASP A 324 -2.65 29.03 -3.44
N GLY A 325 -1.55 28.29 -3.41
CA GLY A 325 -0.56 28.37 -2.35
C GLY A 325 0.22 29.69 -2.37
N PRO A 326 0.89 30.06 -1.28
CA PRO A 326 1.70 31.27 -1.23
C PRO A 326 3.06 31.15 -1.95
N TRP A 327 3.37 30.00 -2.57
CA TRP A 327 4.67 29.74 -3.17
C TRP A 327 4.78 30.38 -4.55
N ASP A 328 5.89 31.08 -4.81
CA ASP A 328 6.14 31.74 -6.10
C ASP A 328 6.83 30.83 -7.13
N SER A 329 7.06 29.56 -6.76
CA SER A 329 7.71 28.50 -7.51
C SER A 329 7.30 27.12 -6.95
N TYR A 330 7.68 26.05 -7.63
CA TYR A 330 7.32 24.69 -7.24
C TYR A 330 8.24 24.05 -6.16
N PRO A 331 7.72 23.04 -5.42
CA PRO A 331 6.31 22.63 -5.36
C PRO A 331 5.39 23.70 -4.77
N ASP A 332 4.24 23.88 -5.42
CA ASP A 332 3.13 24.71 -4.96
C ASP A 332 1.95 23.80 -4.58
N VAL A 333 0.85 24.34 -4.03
CA VAL A 333 -0.34 23.57 -3.65
C VAL A 333 -1.57 24.23 -4.23
N LEU A 334 -2.31 23.46 -5.03
CA LEU A 334 -3.58 23.90 -5.61
C LEU A 334 -4.71 22.98 -5.10
N ALA A 335 -5.82 23.58 -4.67
CA ALA A 335 -7.06 22.85 -4.38
C ALA A 335 -8.10 23.18 -5.43
N MET A 336 -8.50 22.16 -6.17
CA MET A 336 -9.25 22.32 -7.41
C MET A 336 -10.49 21.42 -7.46
N GLN A 337 -11.44 21.88 -8.27
CA GLN A 337 -12.59 21.11 -8.72
C GLN A 337 -12.33 20.61 -10.12
N PHE A 338 -12.71 19.38 -10.39
CA PHE A 338 -12.60 18.84 -11.73
C PHE A 338 -13.59 17.72 -11.97
N ASN A 339 -13.88 17.50 -13.24
CA ASN A 339 -14.51 16.29 -13.72
C ASN A 339 -13.41 15.34 -14.25
N TRP A 340 -13.55 14.05 -13.95
CA TRP A 340 -12.69 13.02 -14.51
C TRP A 340 -13.57 11.95 -15.19
N ASP A 341 -13.58 11.99 -16.51
CA ASP A 341 -14.37 11.15 -17.42
C ASP A 341 -15.82 10.94 -16.98
N GLY A 342 -16.52 12.06 -16.78
CA GLY A 342 -17.92 12.11 -16.37
C GLY A 342 -18.13 12.10 -14.85
N TYR A 343 -17.09 11.91 -14.04
CA TYR A 343 -17.21 11.86 -12.58
C TYR A 343 -16.67 13.13 -11.92
N TYR A 344 -17.54 13.82 -11.20
CA TYR A 344 -17.19 15.05 -10.50
C TYR A 344 -16.40 14.80 -9.20
N LYS A 345 -15.37 15.62 -8.96
CA LYS A 345 -14.68 15.75 -7.69
C LYS A 345 -14.89 17.16 -7.12
N GLU A 346 -15.56 17.23 -5.96
CA GLU A 346 -15.91 18.49 -5.29
C GLU A 346 -14.67 19.30 -4.90
N VAL A 347 -13.69 18.68 -4.26
CA VAL A 347 -12.39 19.29 -3.98
C VAL A 347 -11.30 18.21 -3.99
N GLY A 348 -10.23 18.46 -4.75
CA GLY A 348 -8.98 17.73 -4.71
C GLY A 348 -7.81 18.67 -4.57
N SER A 349 -7.04 18.52 -3.50
CA SER A 349 -5.76 19.20 -3.34
C SER A 349 -4.62 18.37 -3.91
N ALA A 350 -3.68 19.01 -4.56
CA ALA A 350 -2.47 18.39 -5.07
C ALA A 350 -1.28 19.33 -4.88
N PHE A 351 -0.10 18.75 -4.66
CA PHE A 351 1.13 19.49 -4.93
C PHE A 351 1.28 19.65 -6.44
N ILE A 352 1.72 20.82 -6.90
CA ILE A 352 2.03 21.09 -8.29
C ILE A 352 3.54 21.18 -8.46
N GLY A 353 4.10 20.44 -9.41
CA GLY A 353 5.51 20.53 -9.79
C GLY A 353 6.50 19.85 -8.82
N SER A 354 6.02 19.20 -7.77
CA SER A 354 6.82 18.28 -6.93
C SER A 354 7.35 17.09 -7.72
N SER A 355 8.49 16.54 -7.29
CA SER A 355 8.91 15.22 -7.75
C SER A 355 8.10 14.09 -7.09
N PRO A 356 8.00 12.91 -7.72
CA PRO A 356 7.31 11.76 -7.12
C PRO A 356 7.84 11.38 -5.74
N GLU A 357 9.16 11.39 -5.57
CA GLU A 357 9.82 11.09 -4.30
C GLU A 357 9.50 12.11 -3.19
N PHE A 358 9.27 13.38 -3.54
CA PHE A 358 8.93 14.42 -2.57
C PHE A 358 7.55 14.20 -1.96
N GLU A 359 6.53 14.00 -2.80
CA GLU A 359 5.17 13.69 -2.31
C GLU A 359 5.14 12.40 -1.51
N PHE A 360 5.77 11.35 -2.05
CA PHE A 360 5.88 10.04 -1.40
C PHE A 360 6.58 10.13 -0.04
N ALA A 361 7.64 10.95 0.06
CA ALA A 361 8.37 11.17 1.31
C ALA A 361 7.52 11.89 2.36
N LEU A 362 6.87 13.01 2.02
CA LEU A 362 6.07 13.76 2.98
C LEU A 362 4.84 12.99 3.45
N TYR A 363 4.18 12.26 2.56
CA TYR A 363 3.06 11.41 2.94
C TYR A 363 3.49 10.25 3.85
N SER A 364 4.62 9.60 3.55
CA SER A 364 5.18 8.55 4.40
C SER A 364 5.57 9.09 5.78
N LEU A 365 6.28 10.22 5.83
CA LEU A 365 6.65 10.90 7.08
C LEU A 365 5.42 11.15 7.95
N CYS A 366 4.38 11.75 7.38
CA CYS A 366 3.18 12.09 8.11
C CYS A 366 2.37 10.86 8.54
N PHE A 367 2.34 9.80 7.73
CA PHE A 367 1.69 8.55 8.10
C PHE A 367 2.40 7.88 9.28
N ILE A 368 3.74 7.85 9.26
CA ILE A 368 4.56 7.26 10.32
C ILE A 368 4.48 8.09 11.61
N ALA A 369 4.58 9.42 11.51
CA ALA A 369 4.64 10.29 12.68
C ALA A 369 3.26 10.65 13.27
N ARG A 370 2.20 10.67 12.44
CA ARG A 370 0.86 11.14 12.78
C ARG A 370 -0.23 10.29 12.10
N PRO A 371 -0.26 8.96 12.28
CA PRO A 371 -1.23 8.10 11.62
C PRO A 371 -2.67 8.53 11.93
N GLY A 372 -3.45 8.81 10.88
CA GLY A 372 -4.86 9.22 11.02
C GLY A 372 -5.07 10.66 11.51
N LYS A 373 -4.02 11.44 11.76
CA LYS A 373 -4.09 12.81 12.29
C LYS A 373 -3.52 13.82 11.30
N VAL A 374 -3.93 15.07 11.43
CA VAL A 374 -3.32 16.19 10.69
C VAL A 374 -1.86 16.33 11.11
N CYS A 375 -0.98 16.30 10.12
CA CYS A 375 0.46 16.44 10.24
C CYS A 375 0.85 17.85 9.78
N GLN A 376 1.32 18.67 10.73
CA GLN A 376 1.71 20.06 10.48
C GLN A 376 3.19 20.12 10.10
N LEU A 377 3.46 20.64 8.91
CA LEU A 377 4.77 20.74 8.26
C LEU A 377 5.10 22.22 7.96
N SER A 378 6.30 22.44 7.43
CA SER A 378 6.71 23.70 6.83
C SER A 378 7.28 23.42 5.45
N LEU A 379 6.94 24.27 4.50
CA LEU A 379 7.40 24.18 3.12
C LEU A 379 7.86 25.56 2.66
N GLY A 380 9.15 25.75 2.41
CA GLY A 380 9.69 27.03 1.97
C GLY A 380 9.38 28.20 2.93
N GLY A 381 9.26 27.94 4.23
CA GLY A 381 8.90 28.92 5.25
C GLY A 381 7.40 29.16 5.43
N HIS A 382 6.54 28.47 4.68
CA HIS A 382 5.08 28.56 4.80
C HIS A 382 4.51 27.34 5.53
N PRO A 383 3.48 27.52 6.38
CA PRO A 383 2.82 26.39 7.04
C PRO A 383 2.11 25.52 6.00
N LEU A 384 2.23 24.21 6.17
CA LEU A 384 1.60 23.20 5.34
C LEU A 384 0.99 22.13 6.25
N ALA A 385 -0.17 21.60 5.89
CA ALA A 385 -0.77 20.49 6.61
C ALA A 385 -1.05 19.32 5.66
N ILE A 386 -0.77 18.09 6.12
CA ILE A 386 -1.08 16.85 5.40
C ILE A 386 -1.99 16.01 6.27
N GLN A 387 -3.06 15.48 5.70
CA GLN A 387 -3.90 14.49 6.35
C GLN A 387 -3.60 13.12 5.75
N THR A 388 -3.34 12.14 6.60
CA THR A 388 -3.25 10.73 6.20
C THR A 388 -4.34 9.92 6.89
N TYR A 389 -4.83 8.86 6.26
CA TYR A 389 -5.73 7.91 6.89
C TYR A 389 -5.17 6.52 6.85
N THR A 390 -5.50 5.75 7.88
CA THR A 390 -5.02 4.39 8.07
C THR A 390 -6.07 3.40 7.63
N TRP A 391 -5.65 2.37 6.89
CA TRP A 391 -6.51 1.23 6.62
C TRP A 391 -6.56 0.30 7.84
N ASN A 392 -7.72 0.24 8.49
CA ASN A 392 -7.84 -0.46 9.78
C ASN A 392 -8.42 -1.88 9.70
N LYS A 393 -8.90 -2.33 8.54
CA LYS A 393 -9.58 -3.64 8.41
C LYS A 393 -8.64 -4.83 8.25
N SER A 394 -7.38 -4.57 7.88
CA SER A 394 -6.33 -5.58 7.74
C SER A 394 -4.99 -4.97 8.12
N THR A 395 -4.00 -5.82 8.35
CA THR A 395 -2.62 -5.46 8.70
C THR A 395 -1.63 -6.19 7.80
N TYR A 396 -0.36 -5.80 7.87
CA TYR A 396 0.77 -6.58 7.34
C TYR A 396 1.86 -6.69 8.40
N GLY A 397 2.71 -7.71 8.26
CA GLY A 397 3.80 -7.99 9.21
C GLY A 397 3.31 -8.01 10.66
N ASN A 398 4.04 -7.31 11.52
CA ASN A 398 3.76 -7.20 12.95
C ASN A 398 2.65 -6.16 13.21
N GLY A 399 1.44 -6.40 12.70
CA GLY A 399 0.28 -5.53 12.98
C GLY A 399 0.30 -4.13 12.33
N LYS A 400 1.31 -3.83 11.51
CA LYS A 400 1.43 -2.56 10.79
C LYS A 400 0.26 -2.33 9.84
N LYS A 401 -0.02 -1.06 9.57
CA LYS A 401 -1.20 -0.62 8.81
C LYS A 401 -0.80 -0.03 7.47
N TYR A 402 -1.68 -0.22 6.49
CA TYR A 402 -1.54 0.37 5.16
C TYR A 402 -2.00 1.83 5.19
N ILE A 403 -1.41 2.65 4.31
CA ILE A 403 -1.91 4.00 4.09
C ILE A 403 -3.17 3.92 3.22
N ALA A 404 -4.29 4.44 3.71
CA ALA A 404 -5.56 4.44 2.99
C ALA A 404 -5.71 5.66 2.08
N THR A 405 -5.29 6.82 2.55
CA THR A 405 -5.22 8.03 1.72
C THR A 405 -4.27 9.02 2.35
N ALA A 406 -3.77 9.95 1.53
CA ALA A 406 -2.92 11.05 1.92
C ALA A 406 -3.21 12.21 0.97
N TYR A 407 -3.34 13.42 1.52
CA TYR A 407 -3.49 14.63 0.72
C TYR A 407 -3.10 15.87 1.54
N VAL A 408 -2.76 16.94 0.83
CA VAL A 408 -2.46 18.25 1.43
C VAL A 408 -3.77 18.91 1.86
N VAL A 409 -3.84 19.46 3.07
CA VAL A 409 -5.03 20.16 3.55
C VAL A 409 -5.01 21.59 3.01
N SER A 410 -6.05 21.97 2.27
CA SER A 410 -6.19 23.29 1.63
C SER A 410 -6.89 24.34 2.49
N SER A 411 -7.23 24.00 3.74
CA SER A 411 -7.87 24.89 4.70
C SER A 411 -6.99 25.03 5.94
N THR A 412 -6.26 26.13 6.05
CA THR A 412 -5.74 26.59 7.34
C THR A 412 -6.87 27.36 8.03
N HIS A 413 -7.60 26.69 8.93
CA HIS A 413 -8.37 27.38 9.95
C HIS A 413 -7.48 27.73 11.14
#